data_AF-A0A248YSI7-F1
#
_entry.id   AF-A0A248YSI7-F1
#
_cell.length_a   1.000
_cell.length_b   1.000
_cell.length_c   1.000
_cell.angle_alpha   90.00
_cell.angle_beta   90.00
_cell.angle_gamma   90.00
#
_symmetry.space_group_name_H-M   'P 1'
#
loop_
_entity.id
_entity.type
_entity.pdbx_description
1 polymer ?
#
loop_
_entity_poly.entity_id
_entity_poly.type
_entity_poly.pdbx_seq_one_letter_code
_entity_poly.pdbx_strand_id
1 'polypeptide(L)' 'MAHDEPLFRVVRGTPTADELAALVGVLATRARPAPPRRTATRSAWVRAARPAAAHPCMPARPAPDGWRFSALPR' A
#
# COMPACT_ATOMS: atom_id res chain seq x y z
N MET A 1 -11.05 -40.61 -12.87
CA MET A 1 -11.01 -39.40 -12.04
C MET A 1 -9.55 -39.10 -11.75
N ALA A 2 -8.90 -38.30 -12.61
CA ALA A 2 -7.56 -37.82 -12.30
C ALA A 2 -7.74 -36.75 -11.23
N HIS A 3 -7.39 -37.08 -9.99
CA HIS A 3 -7.28 -36.07 -8.96
C HIS A 3 -6.00 -35.29 -9.28
N ASP A 4 -6.13 -33.98 -9.40
CA ASP A 4 -4.99 -33.07 -9.51
C ASP A 4 -3.92 -33.44 -8.48
N GLU A 5 -2.65 -33.23 -8.82
CA GLU A 5 -1.55 -33.60 -7.93
C GLU A 5 -1.73 -32.91 -6.56
N PRO A 6 -1.71 -33.67 -5.43
CA PRO A 6 -2.07 -33.11 -4.14
C PRO A 6 -1.08 -32.03 -3.72
N LEU A 7 -1.60 -30.83 -3.46
CA LEU A 7 -0.82 -29.66 -2.99
C LEU A 7 -0.04 -29.95 -1.68
N PHE A 8 -0.52 -30.90 -0.88
CA PHE A 8 0.10 -31.33 0.36
C PHE A 8 -0.16 -32.82 0.62
N ARG A 9 0.86 -33.55 1.10
CA ARG A 9 0.77 -34.98 1.43
C ARG A 9 1.48 -35.28 2.74
N VAL A 10 0.81 -36.04 3.62
CA VAL A 10 1.43 -36.64 4.81
C VAL A 10 2.23 -37.87 4.39
N VAL A 11 3.54 -37.86 4.61
CA VAL A 11 4.45 -38.95 4.19
C VAL A 11 4.55 -40.05 5.25
N ARG A 12 4.40 -39.71 6.54
CA ARG A 12 4.48 -40.65 7.67
C ARG A 12 3.51 -40.26 8.78
N GLY A 13 3.03 -41.27 9.50
CA GLY A 13 2.09 -41.12 10.61
C GLY A 13 0.64 -40.96 10.15
N THR A 14 -0.28 -41.04 11.10
CA THR A 14 -1.72 -40.91 10.89
C THR A 14 -2.21 -39.77 11.77
N PRO A 15 -2.33 -38.54 11.24
CA PRO A 15 -2.74 -37.40 12.06
C PRO A 15 -4.15 -37.63 12.58
N THR A 16 -4.39 -37.18 13.80
CA THR A 16 -5.75 -37.07 14.33
C THR A 16 -6.54 -36.02 13.57
N ALA A 17 -7.87 -36.04 13.70
CA ALA A 17 -8.73 -35.06 13.07
C ALA A 17 -8.38 -33.62 13.49
N ASP A 18 -8.03 -33.42 14.76
CA ASP A 18 -7.67 -32.12 15.31
C ASP A 18 -6.34 -31.60 14.76
N GLU A 19 -5.33 -32.47 14.63
CA GLU A 19 -4.04 -32.10 14.04
C GLU A 19 -4.17 -31.76 12.55
N LEU A 20 -5.00 -32.52 11.83
CA LEU A 20 -5.29 -32.23 10.42
C LEU A 20 -6.01 -30.89 10.28
N ALA A 21 -7.00 -30.62 11.14
CA ALA A 21 -7.73 -29.35 11.15
C ALA A 21 -6.79 -28.17 11.47
N ALA A 22 -5.90 -28.33 12.45
CA ALA A 22 -4.91 -27.32 12.80
C ALA A 22 -3.96 -27.03 11.61
N LEU A 23 -3.46 -28.08 10.95
CA LEU A 23 -2.59 -27.93 9.79
C LEU A 23 -3.28 -27.20 8.63
N VAL A 24 -4.51 -27.60 8.29
CA VAL A 24 -5.31 -26.94 7.25
C VAL A 24 -5.57 -25.47 7.61
N GLY A 25 -5.86 -25.17 8.88
CA GLY A 25 -6.03 -23.80 9.37
C GLY A 25 -4.78 -22.94 9.16
N VAL A 26 -3.59 -23.47 9.47
CA VAL A 26 -2.31 -22.78 9.24
C VAL A 26 -2.07 -22.53 7.75
N LEU A 27 -2.31 -23.51 6.90
CA LEU A 27 -2.13 -23.36 5.45
C LEU A 27 -3.10 -22.33 4.86
N ALA A 28 -4.37 -22.38 5.25
CA ALA A 28 -5.40 -21.44 4.79
C ALA A 28 -5.11 -19.99 5.24
N THR A 29 -4.64 -19.81 6.48
CA THR A 29 -4.27 -18.48 6.99
C THR A 29 -3.03 -17.92 6.30
N ARG A 30 -2.02 -18.76 6.02
CA ARG A 30 -0.81 -18.34 5.29
C ARG A 30 -1.09 -17.99 3.83
N ALA A 31 -2.00 -18.71 3.18
CA ALA A 31 -2.37 -18.46 1.79
C ALA A 31 -3.20 -17.18 1.62
N ARG A 32 -3.77 -16.64 2.70
CA ARG A 32 -4.60 -15.43 2.63
C ARG A 32 -3.71 -14.23 2.30
N PRO A 33 -3.98 -13.51 1.19
CA PRO A 33 -3.26 -12.27 0.90
C PRO A 33 -3.48 -11.28 2.04
N ALA A 34 -2.39 -10.64 2.48
CA ALA A 34 -2.47 -9.60 3.48
C ALA A 34 -3.41 -8.50 2.97
N PRO A 35 -4.29 -7.96 3.85
CA PRO A 35 -5.13 -6.84 3.45
C PRO A 35 -4.23 -5.69 2.98
N PRO A 36 -4.64 -4.95 1.93
CA PRO A 36 -3.86 -3.81 1.46
C PRO A 36 -3.63 -2.87 2.65
N ARG A 37 -2.36 -2.51 2.90
CA ARG A 37 -2.05 -1.51 3.93
C ARG A 37 -2.82 -0.25 3.55
N ARG A 38 -3.76 0.17 4.40
CA ARG A 38 -4.40 1.48 4.26
C ARG A 38 -3.28 2.51 4.20
N THR A 39 -3.22 3.27 3.11
CA THR A 39 -2.36 4.45 3.06
C THR A 39 -2.81 5.34 4.20
N ALA A 40 -1.93 5.61 5.16
CA ALA A 40 -2.24 6.53 6.24
C ALA A 40 -2.67 7.86 5.61
N THR A 41 -3.84 8.37 6.01
CA THR A 41 -4.29 9.69 5.60
C THR A 41 -3.20 10.68 5.99
N ARG A 42 -2.56 11.32 5.00
CA ARG A 42 -1.54 12.34 5.27
C ARG A 42 -2.19 13.43 6.10
N SER A 43 -1.55 13.79 7.22
CA SER A 43 -2.00 14.90 8.05
C SER A 43 -2.08 16.20 7.24
N ALA A 44 -2.90 17.14 7.70
CA ALA A 44 -2.98 18.47 7.10
C ALA A 44 -1.58 19.13 7.05
N TRP A 45 -0.76 18.94 8.08
CA TRP A 45 0.63 19.38 8.13
C TRP A 45 1.50 18.79 7.02
N VAL A 46 1.48 17.46 6.81
CA VAL A 46 2.26 16.81 5.73
C VAL A 46 1.78 17.24 4.34
N ARG A 47 0.48 17.56 4.20
CA ARG A 47 -0.08 18.06 2.95
C ARG A 47 0.35 19.50 2.67
N ALA A 48 0.34 20.36 3.69
CA ALA A 48 0.76 21.76 3.60
C ALA A 48 2.27 21.91 3.41
N ALA A 49 3.06 21.00 3.98
CA ALA A 49 4.51 20.97 3.82
C ALA A 49 4.96 20.47 2.44
N ARG A 50 4.06 19.92 1.61
CA ARG A 50 4.41 19.64 0.22
C ARG A 50 4.41 20.96 -0.54
N PRO A 51 5.51 21.32 -1.21
CA PRO A 51 5.47 22.41 -2.16
C PRO A 51 4.38 22.04 -3.16
N ALA A 52 3.32 22.84 -3.20
CA ALA A 52 2.19 22.62 -4.08
C ALA A 52 2.77 22.33 -5.46
N ALA A 53 2.41 21.18 -6.03
CA ALA A 53 2.61 20.95 -7.45
C ALA A 53 2.10 22.23 -8.13
N ALA A 54 3.02 22.94 -8.77
CA ALA A 54 2.86 24.32 -9.17
C ALA A 54 1.44 24.56 -9.68
N HIS A 55 0.69 25.40 -8.97
CA HIS A 55 -0.54 25.93 -9.53
C HIS A 55 -0.18 26.55 -10.88
N PRO A 56 -0.91 26.25 -11.97
CA PRO A 56 -0.64 26.82 -13.29
C PRO A 56 -0.91 28.33 -13.33
N CYS A 57 -1.52 28.90 -12.28
CA CYS A 57 -1.62 30.33 -12.06
C CYS A 57 -0.47 30.85 -11.16
N MET A 58 0.62 31.22 -11.84
CA MET A 58 1.63 32.24 -11.51
C MET A 58 2.99 31.87 -10.88
N PRO A 59 4.08 32.54 -11.34
CA PRO A 59 5.41 31.96 -11.52
C PRO A 59 6.39 32.40 -10.42
N ALA A 60 7.13 31.46 -9.84
CA ALA A 60 8.22 31.78 -8.92
C ALA A 60 9.54 31.20 -9.42
N ARG A 61 9.84 31.37 -10.72
CA ARG A 61 11.23 31.35 -11.15
C ARG A 61 11.83 32.71 -10.81
N PRO A 62 13.05 32.78 -10.23
CA PRO A 62 13.83 34.00 -10.23
C PRO A 62 14.02 34.43 -11.68
N ALA A 63 13.14 35.30 -12.16
CA ALA A 63 13.32 36.00 -13.42
C ALA A 63 14.06 37.30 -13.08
N PRO A 64 14.97 37.77 -13.94
CA PRO A 64 15.67 39.03 -13.75
C PRO A 64 14.76 40.22 -13.36
N ASP A 65 13.47 40.15 -13.75
CA ASP A 65 12.48 41.20 -13.53
C ASP A 65 11.31 40.78 -12.62
N GLY A 66 11.40 39.66 -11.91
CA GLY A 66 10.31 39.12 -11.08
C GLY A 66 9.84 40.06 -9.96
N TRP A 67 10.72 40.95 -9.51
CA TRP A 67 10.42 41.98 -8.50
C TRP A 67 9.41 43.03 -8.99
N ARG A 68 9.22 43.19 -10.31
CA ARG A 68 8.23 44.13 -10.87
C ARG A 68 6.79 43.72 -10.61
N PHE A 69 6.55 42.43 -10.36
CA PHE A 69 5.21 41.91 -10.05
C PHE A 69 4.85 42.02 -8.56
N SER A 70 5.81 42.37 -7.69
CA SER A 70 5.58 42.53 -6.25
C SER A 70 4.75 43.77 -5.90
N ALA A 71 4.66 44.74 -6.82
CA ALA A 71 3.92 46.00 -6.62
C ALA A 71 2.48 45.97 -7.15
N LEU A 72 2.05 44.87 -7.80
CA LEU A 72 0.68 44.75 -8.30
C LEU A 72 -0.28 44.29 -7.18
N PRO A 73 -1.50 44.85 -7.10
CA PRO A 73 -2.51 44.36 -6.18
C PRO A 73 -2.85 42.89 -6.47
N ARG A 74 -3.11 42.12 -5.41
CA ARG A 74 -3.51 40.71 -5.49
C ARG A 74 -4.98 40.53 -5.79
#